data_AF-A0A3N5RMR2-F1
#
_entry.id   AF-A0A3N5RMR2-F1
#
_cell.length_a   1.000
_cell.length_b   1.000
_cell.length_c   1.000
_cell.angle_alpha   90.00
_cell.angle_beta   90.00
_cell.angle_gamma   90.00
#
_symmetry.space_group_name_H-M   'P 1'
#
loop_
_entity.id
_entity.type
_entity.pdbx_description
1 polymer ?
#
loop_
_entity_poly.entity_id
_entity_poly.type
_entity_poly.pdbx_seq_one_letter_code
_entity_poly.pdbx_strand_id
1 'polypeptide(L)'
;MMVRKLFSVVLLLIISVSIMSCTSFEVGVERTPTPDTAAIGTLAALMVQGTRFAAQATERAIPMTPTPTTGQVRGQVCYPSERIPPMMVYFLNDSTGDLVDLQTGANQSRYQVDLPAGKYIAFAWVPDYEVGGLFSEAVVCGLFETCNDHSPSLFTVQPGDSINNIDLCDWAFPASSLPIPPGLELP
;
A
#
# COMPACT_ATOMS: atom_id res chain seq x y z
N MET A 1 35.08 75.39 -61.46
CA MET A 1 35.90 74.15 -61.54
C MET A 1 36.93 74.03 -60.39
N MET A 2 36.67 74.63 -59.21
CA MET A 2 37.64 74.76 -58.10
C MET A 2 37.18 74.07 -56.79
N VAL A 3 35.90 73.70 -56.69
CA VAL A 3 35.29 73.12 -55.47
C VAL A 3 35.53 71.60 -55.34
N ARG A 4 35.75 70.90 -56.47
CA ARG A 4 36.00 69.45 -56.48
C ARG A 4 37.39 69.03 -56.02
N LYS A 5 38.41 69.90 -56.12
CA LYS A 5 39.77 69.60 -55.63
C LYS A 5 39.91 69.79 -54.11
N LEU A 6 39.12 70.68 -53.50
CA LEU A 6 39.14 70.90 -52.05
C LEU A 6 38.58 69.70 -51.27
N PHE A 7 37.51 69.07 -51.78
CA PHE A 7 36.89 67.91 -51.12
C PHE A 7 37.80 66.67 -51.12
N SER A 8 38.61 66.47 -52.17
CA SER A 8 39.50 65.29 -52.26
C SER A 8 40.73 65.39 -51.36
N VAL A 9 41.22 66.61 -51.06
CA VAL A 9 42.36 66.82 -50.16
C VAL A 9 41.93 66.76 -48.69
N VAL A 10 40.72 67.25 -48.36
CA VAL A 10 40.16 67.15 -47.01
C VAL A 10 39.84 65.68 -46.65
N LEU A 11 39.36 64.87 -47.60
CA LEU A 11 39.10 63.45 -47.37
C LEU A 11 40.39 62.63 -47.17
N LEU A 12 41.50 63.02 -47.80
CA LEU A 12 42.81 62.36 -47.63
C LEU A 12 43.53 62.75 -46.33
N LEU A 13 43.29 63.96 -45.80
CA LEU A 13 43.85 64.38 -44.51
C LEU A 13 43.16 63.68 -43.31
N ILE A 14 41.85 63.40 -43.40
CA ILE A 14 41.10 62.73 -42.32
C ILE A 14 41.51 61.26 -42.17
N ILE A 15 42.01 60.60 -43.22
CA ILE A 15 42.44 59.19 -43.17
C ILE A 15 43.82 59.04 -42.49
N SER A 16 44.61 60.11 -42.37
CA SER A 16 45.96 60.06 -41.75
C SER A 16 45.98 60.22 -40.22
N VAL A 17 44.86 60.55 -39.57
CA VAL A 17 44.77 60.80 -38.11
C VAL A 17 44.23 59.58 -37.35
N SER A 18 44.38 58.37 -37.90
CA SER A 18 43.88 57.13 -37.28
C SER A 18 44.99 56.18 -36.79
N ILE A 19 46.24 56.63 -36.80
CA ILE A 19 47.36 55.80 -36.37
C ILE A 19 48.00 56.47 -35.16
N MET A 20 48.10 55.70 -34.07
CA MET A 20 48.96 55.95 -32.91
C MET A 20 48.32 56.64 -31.70
N SER A 21 47.30 55.99 -31.15
CA SER A 21 47.14 55.92 -29.70
C SER A 21 47.16 54.44 -29.31
N CYS A 22 48.34 53.84 -29.24
CA CYS A 22 48.55 52.66 -28.40
C CYS A 22 48.41 53.13 -26.95
N THR A 23 47.19 53.13 -26.42
CA THR A 23 47.00 53.16 -24.98
C THR A 23 47.47 51.80 -24.47
N SER A 24 48.54 51.80 -23.68
CA SER A 24 48.92 50.67 -22.84
C SER A 24 47.69 50.26 -22.03
N PHE A 25 47.05 49.17 -22.44
CA PHE A 25 46.01 48.53 -21.65
C PHE A 25 46.78 47.83 -20.53
N GLU A 26 46.90 48.49 -19.37
CA GLU A 26 47.28 47.78 -18.17
C GLU A 26 46.18 46.75 -17.89
N VAL A 27 46.46 45.50 -18.24
CA VAL A 27 45.66 44.36 -17.83
C VAL A 27 45.79 44.27 -16.32
N GLY A 28 44.89 44.94 -15.62
CA GLY A 28 44.58 44.60 -14.24
C GLY A 28 44.11 43.14 -14.27
N VAL A 29 45.00 42.22 -13.92
CA VAL A 29 44.63 40.85 -13.62
C VAL A 29 43.73 40.94 -12.40
N GLU A 30 42.43 40.99 -12.63
CA GLU A 30 41.43 40.82 -11.58
C GLU A 30 41.64 39.41 -11.04
N ARG A 31 42.39 39.33 -9.93
CA ARG A 31 42.48 38.09 -9.18
C ARG A 31 41.07 37.81 -8.75
N THR A 32 40.47 36.77 -9.33
CA THR A 32 39.26 36.18 -8.78
C THR A 32 39.52 36.00 -7.28
N PRO A 33 38.71 36.61 -6.39
CA PRO A 33 38.97 36.48 -4.96
C PRO A 33 39.00 34.99 -4.67
N THR A 34 40.19 34.50 -4.29
CA THR A 34 40.31 33.12 -3.82
C THR A 34 39.40 33.07 -2.61
N PRO A 35 38.35 32.24 -2.59
CA PRO A 35 37.48 32.19 -1.44
C PRO A 35 38.36 31.95 -0.24
N ASP A 36 38.36 32.89 0.69
CA ASP A 36 39.17 32.76 1.88
C ASP A 36 38.72 31.51 2.64
N THR A 37 39.62 30.95 3.43
CA THR A 37 39.35 29.72 4.19
C THR A 37 38.07 29.85 5.04
N ALA A 38 37.69 31.09 5.40
CA ALA A 38 36.43 31.43 6.06
C ALA A 38 35.20 31.20 5.18
N ALA A 39 35.20 31.62 3.91
CA ALA A 39 34.12 31.36 2.96
C ALA A 39 33.92 29.86 2.69
N ILE A 40 35.02 29.10 2.54
CA ILE A 40 34.97 27.64 2.34
C ILE A 40 34.41 26.95 3.60
N GLY A 41 34.86 27.35 4.79
CA GLY A 41 34.37 26.81 6.05
C GLY A 41 32.88 27.08 6.27
N THR A 42 32.41 28.28 5.90
CA THR A 42 31.00 28.66 5.99
C THR A 42 30.12 27.83 5.07
N LEU A 43 30.56 27.61 3.82
CA LEU A 43 29.82 26.78 2.86
C LEU A 43 29.73 25.32 3.32
N ALA A 44 30.84 24.76 3.84
CA ALA A 44 30.87 23.40 4.38
C ALA A 44 29.93 23.25 5.59
N ALA A 45 29.92 24.23 6.50
CA ALA A 45 29.02 24.23 7.66
C ALA A 45 27.55 24.23 7.23
N LEU A 46 27.16 25.06 6.25
CA LEU A 46 25.78 25.07 5.73
C LEU A 46 25.39 23.72 5.09
N MET A 47 26.28 23.09 4.32
CA MET A 47 25.99 21.77 3.73
C MET A 47 25.78 20.69 4.81
N VAL A 48 26.61 20.69 5.87
CA VAL A 48 26.45 19.78 7.01
C VAL A 48 25.16 20.07 7.78
N GLN A 49 24.75 21.33 7.89
CA GLN A 49 23.54 21.70 8.60
C GLN A 49 22.28 21.34 7.79
N GLY A 50 22.29 21.56 6.47
CA GLY A 50 21.22 21.15 5.57
C GLY A 50 21.02 19.63 5.53
N THR A 51 22.10 18.85 5.54
CA THR A 51 22.02 17.37 5.60
C THR A 51 21.46 16.87 6.92
N ARG A 52 21.81 17.51 8.05
CA ARG A 52 21.23 17.18 9.38
C ARG A 52 19.74 17.47 9.45
N PHE A 53 19.27 18.58 8.88
CA PHE A 53 17.84 18.87 8.82
C PHE A 53 17.07 17.88 7.95
N ALA A 54 17.64 17.43 6.83
CA ALA A 54 17.04 16.40 5.99
C ALA A 54 16.94 15.04 6.72
N ALA A 55 18.00 14.63 7.43
CA ALA A 55 18.00 13.40 8.22
C ALA A 55 16.98 13.45 9.38
N GLN A 56 16.91 14.58 10.09
CA GLN A 56 15.91 14.78 11.15
C GLN A 56 14.48 14.83 10.60
N ALA A 57 14.27 15.33 9.38
CA ALA A 57 12.96 15.31 8.73
C ALA A 57 12.53 13.89 8.34
N THR A 58 13.46 13.05 7.88
CA THR A 58 13.19 11.63 7.58
C THR A 58 12.90 10.81 8.83
N GLU A 59 13.66 11.00 9.90
CA GLU A 59 13.46 10.26 11.16
C GLU A 59 12.18 10.69 11.90
N ARG A 60 11.74 11.93 11.68
CA ARG A 60 10.51 12.48 12.25
C ARG A 60 9.29 12.33 11.34
N ALA A 61 9.47 11.82 10.12
CA ALA A 61 8.35 11.45 9.27
C ALA A 61 7.57 10.33 9.96
N ILE A 62 6.28 10.58 10.24
CA ILE A 62 5.41 9.56 10.80
C ILE A 62 5.38 8.41 9.78
N PRO A 63 5.69 7.16 10.18
CA PRO A 63 5.52 6.01 9.30
C PRO A 63 4.09 6.05 8.78
N MET A 64 3.92 6.12 7.46
CA MET A 64 2.59 5.96 6.87
C MET A 64 2.18 4.52 7.15
N THR A 65 1.30 4.32 8.13
CA THR A 65 0.67 3.02 8.34
C THR A 65 0.02 2.65 7.01
N PRO A 66 0.38 1.51 6.39
CA PRO A 66 -0.24 1.10 5.15
C PRO A 66 -1.75 1.03 5.36
N THR A 67 -2.51 1.60 4.43
CA THR A 67 -3.97 1.47 4.46
C THR A 67 -4.30 -0.02 4.42
N PRO A 68 -5.08 -0.54 5.38
CA PRO A 68 -5.45 -1.94 5.36
C PRO A 68 -6.24 -2.22 4.08
N THR A 69 -5.97 -3.37 3.47
CA THR A 69 -6.69 -3.88 2.29
C THR A 69 -7.64 -5.02 2.64
N THR A 70 -7.57 -5.50 3.88
CA THR A 70 -8.32 -6.62 4.43
C THR A 70 -8.97 -6.23 5.75
N GLY A 71 -9.99 -6.98 6.16
CA GLY A 71 -10.55 -6.97 7.51
C GLY A 71 -10.24 -8.28 8.22
N GLN A 72 -10.08 -8.22 9.54
CA GLN A 72 -9.82 -9.39 10.37
C GLN A 72 -11.15 -10.02 10.82
N VAL A 73 -11.29 -11.32 10.60
CA VAL A 73 -12.47 -12.11 10.97
C VAL A 73 -12.09 -13.19 11.97
N ARG A 74 -12.87 -13.30 13.04
CA ARG A 74 -12.68 -14.26 14.12
C ARG A 74 -13.95 -15.05 14.38
N GLY A 75 -13.77 -16.31 14.74
CA GLY A 75 -14.86 -17.21 15.03
C GLY A 75 -14.40 -18.44 15.77
N GLN A 76 -15.36 -19.33 16.01
CA GLN A 76 -15.10 -20.67 16.50
C GLN A 76 -15.81 -21.73 15.67
N VAL A 77 -15.32 -22.96 15.74
CA VAL A 77 -15.93 -24.12 15.14
C VAL A 77 -16.53 -24.98 16.26
N CYS A 78 -17.87 -25.02 16.36
CA CYS A 78 -18.57 -25.79 17.40
C CYS A 78 -18.82 -27.24 16.96
N TYR A 79 -17.74 -27.98 16.68
CA TYR A 79 -17.87 -29.38 16.28
C TYR A 79 -18.62 -30.19 17.36
N PRO A 80 -19.62 -31.04 17.01
CA PRO A 80 -20.53 -31.67 17.98
C PRO A 80 -19.90 -32.83 18.78
N SER A 81 -18.58 -32.93 18.83
CA SER A 81 -17.84 -33.97 19.54
C SER A 81 -16.65 -33.39 20.29
N GLU A 82 -16.21 -34.07 21.36
CA GLU A 82 -15.12 -33.62 22.23
C GLU A 82 -13.76 -33.56 21.53
N ARG A 83 -13.56 -34.41 20.51
CA ARG A 83 -12.32 -34.46 19.73
C ARG A 83 -12.54 -33.77 18.39
N ILE A 84 -12.08 -32.52 18.30
CA ILE A 84 -12.21 -31.72 17.08
C ILE A 84 -11.13 -32.20 16.09
N PRO A 85 -11.50 -32.73 14.90
CA PRO A 85 -10.51 -33.06 13.89
C PRO A 85 -9.88 -31.78 13.32
N PRO A 86 -8.71 -31.87 12.67
CA PRO A 86 -8.29 -30.78 11.78
C PRO A 86 -9.32 -30.62 10.67
N MET A 87 -9.72 -29.38 10.36
CA MET A 87 -10.78 -29.08 9.40
C MET A 87 -10.31 -28.03 8.39
N MET A 88 -11.01 -27.97 7.26
CA MET A 88 -10.90 -26.85 6.34
C MET A 88 -12.05 -25.89 6.60
N VAL A 89 -11.73 -24.64 6.89
CA VAL A 89 -12.68 -23.52 6.98
C VAL A 89 -12.61 -22.75 5.67
N TYR A 90 -13.78 -22.37 5.16
CA TYR A 90 -13.92 -21.71 3.87
C TYR A 90 -14.73 -20.42 4.01
N PHE A 91 -14.32 -19.41 3.25
CA PHE A 91 -15.00 -18.13 3.10
C PHE A 91 -15.24 -17.89 1.62
N LEU A 92 -16.47 -18.12 1.19
CA LEU A 92 -16.90 -17.94 -0.20
C LEU A 92 -17.44 -16.53 -0.37
N ASN A 93 -16.82 -15.74 -1.25
CA ASN A 93 -17.33 -14.43 -1.62
C ASN A 93 -18.60 -14.61 -2.48
N ASP A 94 -19.73 -14.13 -1.97
CA ASP A 94 -21.06 -14.26 -2.58
C ASP A 94 -21.17 -13.56 -3.94
N SER A 95 -20.35 -12.54 -4.19
CA SER A 95 -20.38 -11.77 -5.44
C SER A 95 -19.41 -12.27 -6.49
N THR A 96 -18.19 -12.66 -6.10
CA THR A 96 -17.13 -13.05 -7.05
C THR A 96 -16.98 -14.57 -7.19
N GLY A 97 -17.45 -15.35 -6.22
CA GLY A 97 -17.16 -16.77 -6.12
C GLY A 97 -15.75 -17.10 -5.63
N ASP A 98 -14.95 -16.08 -5.27
CA ASP A 98 -13.61 -16.30 -4.73
C ASP A 98 -13.69 -17.02 -3.39
N LEU A 99 -12.83 -18.03 -3.22
CA LEU A 99 -12.76 -18.82 -2.01
C LEU A 99 -11.46 -18.54 -1.27
N VAL A 100 -11.56 -18.24 0.02
CA VAL A 100 -10.41 -18.22 0.94
C VAL A 100 -10.56 -19.42 1.87
N ASP A 101 -9.52 -20.24 1.96
CA ASP A 101 -9.48 -21.39 2.85
C ASP A 101 -8.48 -21.22 4.02
N LEU A 102 -8.79 -21.87 5.13
CA LEU A 102 -7.97 -21.90 6.34
C LEU A 102 -8.04 -23.29 6.94
N GLN A 103 -6.88 -23.94 7.12
CA GLN A 103 -6.81 -25.20 7.84
C GLN A 103 -6.72 -24.97 9.35
N THR A 104 -7.55 -25.66 10.13
CA THR A 104 -7.44 -25.72 11.59
C THR A 104 -6.64 -26.96 12.03
N GLY A 105 -5.94 -26.84 13.15
CA GLY A 105 -5.28 -27.97 13.81
C GLY A 105 -6.26 -28.89 14.56
N ALA A 106 -5.79 -30.09 14.92
CA ALA A 106 -6.56 -30.97 15.80
C ALA A 106 -6.84 -30.29 17.15
N ASN A 107 -8.07 -30.43 17.65
CA ASN A 107 -8.58 -29.77 18.87
C ASN A 107 -8.55 -28.24 18.84
N GLN A 108 -8.34 -27.62 17.67
CA GLN A 108 -8.42 -26.17 17.52
C GLN A 108 -9.86 -25.74 17.27
N SER A 109 -10.50 -25.15 18.27
CA SER A 109 -11.88 -24.66 18.14
C SER A 109 -11.98 -23.20 17.67
N ARG A 110 -10.90 -22.41 17.70
CA ARG A 110 -10.93 -20.98 17.35
C ARG A 110 -10.07 -20.69 16.13
N TYR A 111 -10.50 -19.72 15.32
CA TYR A 111 -9.76 -19.28 14.16
C TYR A 111 -9.74 -17.76 14.03
N GLN A 112 -8.78 -17.29 13.23
CA GLN A 112 -8.67 -15.92 12.77
C GLN A 112 -8.16 -15.94 11.33
N VAL A 113 -8.72 -15.09 10.49
CA VAL A 113 -8.32 -14.92 9.09
C VAL A 113 -8.43 -13.45 8.69
N ASP A 114 -7.57 -12.99 7.79
CA ASP A 114 -7.72 -11.70 7.14
C ASP A 114 -8.40 -11.91 5.79
N LEU A 115 -9.57 -11.28 5.58
CA LEU A 115 -10.33 -11.38 4.33
C LEU A 115 -10.27 -10.07 3.56
N PRO A 116 -10.19 -10.12 2.21
CA PRO A 116 -10.46 -8.96 1.37
C PRO A 116 -11.85 -8.37 1.64
N ALA A 117 -12.05 -7.13 1.21
CA ALA A 117 -13.38 -6.52 1.27
C ALA A 117 -14.37 -7.31 0.40
N GLY A 118 -15.54 -7.62 0.95
CA GLY A 118 -16.52 -8.45 0.27
C GLY A 118 -17.65 -8.91 1.18
N LYS A 119 -18.56 -9.71 0.64
CA LYS A 119 -19.67 -10.33 1.36
C LYS A 119 -19.51 -11.84 1.30
N TYR A 120 -19.54 -12.51 2.44
CA TYR A 120 -19.06 -13.88 2.55
C TYR A 120 -20.08 -14.83 3.17
N ILE A 121 -20.06 -16.07 2.68
CA ILE A 121 -20.60 -17.25 3.34
C ILE A 121 -19.41 -17.98 4.00
N ALA A 122 -19.55 -18.34 5.28
CA ALA A 122 -18.53 -19.09 6.01
C ALA A 122 -19.02 -20.48 6.39
N PHE A 123 -18.20 -21.50 6.12
CA PHE A 123 -18.51 -22.90 6.39
C PHE A 123 -17.24 -23.71 6.64
N ALA A 124 -17.37 -24.89 7.24
CA ALA A 124 -16.28 -25.80 7.52
C ALA A 124 -16.60 -27.21 7.04
N TRP A 125 -15.55 -27.95 6.67
CA TRP A 125 -15.61 -29.36 6.32
C TRP A 125 -14.63 -30.17 7.16
N VAL A 126 -15.07 -31.34 7.61
CA VAL A 126 -14.15 -32.38 8.09
C VAL A 126 -13.39 -33.02 6.92
N PRO A 127 -12.25 -33.72 7.16
CA PRO A 127 -11.38 -34.20 6.08
C PRO A 127 -12.03 -35.12 5.04
N ASP A 128 -13.07 -35.86 5.41
CA ASP A 128 -13.80 -36.78 4.52
C ASP A 128 -15.03 -36.15 3.84
N TYR A 129 -15.33 -34.88 4.15
CA TYR A 129 -16.48 -34.14 3.63
C TYR A 129 -17.84 -34.81 3.89
N GLU A 130 -17.96 -35.69 4.90
CA GLU A 130 -19.26 -36.30 5.24
C GLU A 130 -20.17 -35.34 6.03
N VAL A 131 -19.57 -34.45 6.82
CA VAL A 131 -20.27 -33.46 7.65
C VAL A 131 -19.58 -32.10 7.60
N GLY A 132 -20.36 -31.03 7.71
CA GLY A 132 -19.84 -29.68 7.73
C GLY A 132 -20.59 -28.78 8.70
N GLY A 133 -19.93 -27.68 9.06
CA GLY A 133 -20.49 -26.64 9.93
C GLY A 133 -20.73 -25.37 9.13
N LEU A 134 -21.79 -24.62 9.46
CA LEU A 134 -22.18 -23.39 8.78
C LEU A 134 -22.28 -22.22 9.76
N PHE A 135 -21.92 -21.02 9.30
CA PHE A 135 -22.41 -19.78 9.89
C PHE A 135 -23.79 -19.47 9.28
N SER A 136 -24.85 -19.80 10.02
CA SER A 136 -26.24 -19.73 9.54
C SER A 136 -27.08 -18.73 10.33
N GLU A 137 -28.28 -18.44 9.83
CA GLU A 137 -29.28 -17.65 10.56
C GLU A 137 -29.64 -18.30 11.91
N ALA A 138 -29.58 -19.63 12.01
CA ALA A 138 -29.76 -20.35 13.27
C ALA A 138 -28.64 -20.05 14.27
N VAL A 139 -27.38 -19.93 13.81
CA VAL A 139 -26.25 -19.48 14.65
C VAL A 139 -26.47 -18.06 15.14
N VAL A 140 -26.86 -17.14 14.26
CA VAL A 140 -27.16 -15.75 14.61
C VAL A 140 -28.30 -15.66 15.62
N CYS A 141 -29.29 -16.55 15.51
CA CYS A 141 -30.41 -16.69 16.44
C CYS A 141 -30.03 -17.37 17.78
N GLY A 142 -28.82 -17.93 17.90
CA GLY A 142 -28.31 -18.55 19.13
C GLY A 142 -28.56 -20.05 19.27
N LEU A 143 -28.95 -20.74 18.18
CA LEU A 143 -29.20 -22.19 18.11
C LEU A 143 -30.23 -22.69 19.14
N PHE A 144 -31.22 -21.86 19.49
CA PHE A 144 -32.37 -22.32 20.28
C PHE A 144 -33.29 -23.19 19.43
N GLU A 145 -34.13 -24.00 20.07
CA GLU A 145 -35.17 -24.83 19.41
C GLU A 145 -36.12 -24.03 18.49
N THR A 146 -36.26 -22.72 18.73
CA THR A 146 -37.07 -21.82 17.90
C THR A 146 -36.35 -21.33 16.63
N CYS A 147 -35.03 -21.51 16.54
CA CYS A 147 -34.19 -21.08 15.43
C CYS A 147 -34.21 -22.12 14.31
N ASN A 148 -35.28 -22.10 13.50
CA ASN A 148 -35.52 -23.10 12.46
C ASN A 148 -34.94 -22.72 11.08
N ASP A 149 -34.39 -21.51 10.94
CA ASP A 149 -33.79 -21.05 9.70
C ASP A 149 -32.29 -21.38 9.69
N HIS A 150 -31.94 -22.46 9.00
CA HIS A 150 -30.54 -22.89 8.85
C HIS A 150 -29.90 -22.35 7.56
N SER A 151 -30.50 -21.35 6.90
CA SER A 151 -29.90 -20.76 5.70
C SER A 151 -28.56 -20.05 6.01
N PRO A 152 -27.62 -19.99 5.05
CA PRO A 152 -26.36 -19.31 5.25
C PRO A 152 -26.56 -17.84 5.63
N SER A 153 -25.92 -17.40 6.72
CA SER A 153 -25.91 -15.99 7.09
C SER A 153 -24.72 -15.31 6.44
N LEU A 154 -24.97 -14.18 5.78
CA LEU A 154 -23.94 -13.43 5.09
C LEU A 154 -23.37 -12.34 6.00
N PHE A 155 -22.06 -12.17 5.99
CA PHE A 155 -21.39 -11.05 6.66
C PHE A 155 -20.54 -10.25 5.67
N THR A 156 -20.41 -8.96 5.93
CA THR A 156 -19.65 -8.01 5.10
C THR A 156 -18.32 -7.69 5.76
N VAL A 157 -17.24 -7.72 4.99
CA VAL A 157 -15.90 -7.31 5.40
C VAL A 157 -15.54 -6.02 4.67
N GLN A 158 -15.06 -5.03 5.42
CA GLN A 158 -14.42 -3.83 4.92
C GLN A 158 -12.95 -3.76 5.35
N PRO A 159 -12.10 -3.00 4.65
CA PRO A 159 -10.70 -2.89 5.02
C PRO A 159 -10.53 -2.22 6.39
N GLY A 160 -9.76 -2.87 7.27
CA GLY A 160 -9.54 -2.43 8.65
C GLY A 160 -10.58 -2.94 9.65
N ASP A 161 -11.59 -3.69 9.21
CA ASP A 161 -12.59 -4.26 10.11
C ASP A 161 -11.98 -5.26 11.10
N SER A 162 -12.63 -5.39 12.25
CA SER A 162 -12.41 -6.46 13.22
C SER A 162 -13.75 -7.11 13.56
N ILE A 163 -14.10 -8.12 12.77
CA ILE A 163 -15.37 -8.87 12.89
C ILE A 163 -15.15 -10.08 13.77
N ASN A 164 -16.08 -10.30 14.70
CA ASN A 164 -16.06 -11.42 15.63
C ASN A 164 -17.36 -12.22 15.49
N ASN A 165 -17.40 -13.41 16.12
CA ASN A 165 -18.57 -14.25 16.26
C ASN A 165 -19.10 -14.78 14.91
N ILE A 166 -18.22 -14.95 13.93
CA ILE A 166 -18.52 -15.74 12.72
C ILE A 166 -18.34 -17.20 13.12
N ASP A 167 -19.33 -17.76 13.79
CA ASP A 167 -19.22 -19.05 14.45
C ASP A 167 -19.79 -20.18 13.58
N LEU A 168 -18.99 -21.21 13.31
CA LEU A 168 -19.33 -22.36 12.45
C LEU A 168 -19.92 -23.47 13.31
N CYS A 169 -21.15 -23.24 13.75
CA CYS A 169 -21.79 -24.01 14.81
C CYS A 169 -23.08 -24.71 14.38
N ASP A 170 -23.56 -24.43 13.18
CA ASP A 170 -24.66 -25.17 12.59
C ASP A 170 -24.17 -26.41 11.86
N TRP A 171 -24.16 -27.53 12.56
CA TRP A 171 -23.81 -28.87 12.07
C TRP A 171 -25.05 -29.71 11.72
N ALA A 172 -26.25 -29.10 11.80
CA ALA A 172 -27.51 -29.74 11.42
C ALA A 172 -27.88 -29.44 9.96
N PHE A 173 -27.26 -28.44 9.35
CA PHE A 173 -27.42 -28.14 7.93
C PHE A 173 -26.91 -29.32 7.07
N PRO A 174 -27.72 -29.82 6.12
CA PRO A 174 -27.36 -31.00 5.36
C PRO A 174 -26.10 -30.77 4.52
N ALA A 175 -25.13 -31.68 4.63
CA ALA A 175 -23.87 -31.63 3.90
C ALA A 175 -24.06 -31.44 2.38
N SER A 176 -25.10 -32.06 1.80
CA SER A 176 -25.46 -31.93 0.38
C SER A 176 -25.86 -30.52 -0.05
N SER A 177 -26.14 -29.62 0.90
CA SER A 177 -26.53 -28.23 0.64
C SER A 177 -25.42 -27.24 0.96
N LEU A 178 -24.31 -27.68 1.57
CA LEU A 178 -23.15 -26.83 1.76
C LEU A 178 -22.43 -26.58 0.44
N PRO A 179 -21.85 -25.38 0.23
CA PRO A 179 -20.97 -25.16 -0.89
C PRO A 179 -19.79 -26.15 -0.86
N ILE A 180 -19.54 -26.79 -2.00
CA ILE A 180 -18.38 -27.66 -2.19
C ILE A 180 -17.23 -26.80 -2.74
N PRO A 181 -16.04 -26.83 -2.13
CA PRO A 181 -14.88 -26.12 -2.65
C PRO A 181 -14.57 -26.54 -4.11
N PRO A 182 -14.13 -25.61 -4.98
CA PRO A 182 -13.78 -25.93 -6.35
C PRO A 182 -12.75 -27.06 -6.45
N GLY A 183 -12.98 -28.02 -7.35
CA GLY A 183 -12.06 -29.14 -7.59
C GLY A 183 -12.26 -30.35 -6.69
N LEU A 184 -13.27 -30.35 -5.83
CA LEU A 184 -13.71 -31.54 -5.08
C LEU A 184 -15.01 -32.09 -5.68
N GLU A 185 -15.01 -33.37 -6.00
CA GLU A 185 -16.23 -34.15 -6.23
C GLU A 185 -16.49 -34.96 -4.96
N LEU A 186 -17.66 -34.78 -4.35
CA LEU A 186 -18.06 -35.62 -3.23
C LEU A 186 -18.34 -37.05 -3.74
N PRO A 187 -18.01 -38.09 -2.94
CA PRO A 187 -18.25 -39.49 -3.32
C PRO A 187 -19.74 -39.83 -3.52
#